data_AF-A0A7C3TIS9-F1
#
_entry.id   AF-A0A7C3TIS9-F1
#
_cell.length_a   1.000
_cell.length_b   1.000
_cell.length_c   1.000
_cell.angle_alpha   90.00
_cell.angle_beta   90.00
_cell.angle_gamma   90.00
#
_symmetry.space_group_name_H-M   'P 1'
#
loop_
_entity.id
_entity.type
_entity.pdbx_description
1 polymer ?
#
loop_
_entity_poly.entity_id
_entity_poly.type
_entity_poly.pdbx_seq_one_letter_code
_entity_poly.pdbx_strand_id
1 'polypeptide(L)'
;MSTKWFSAMCRFKWLLLSACCGIAASGLTIYYVLKYPKPTFYGEQFILDEWAPIMFIQFKPITLIFIFLFLFYTSLIQHFQGRISSLSSEVRRFLMIISFLVATASIYELFFNFTLWGALMVTTGVANPDILINKFPNPQTAVSIVYASKIVLLIFAASIYSIYFLYRIDEA
;
A
#
# COMPACT_ATOMS: atom_id res chain seq x y z
N MET A 1 30.22 -23.62 -12.09
CA MET A 1 29.55 -22.74 -13.09
C MET A 1 28.02 -22.76 -13.01
N SER A 2 27.38 -23.82 -12.46
CA SER A 2 25.91 -23.97 -12.40
C SER A 2 25.19 -23.09 -11.33
N THR A 3 25.84 -22.78 -10.21
CA THR A 3 25.21 -22.07 -9.06
C THR A 3 24.86 -20.59 -9.31
N LYS A 4 25.66 -19.87 -10.12
CA LYS A 4 25.39 -18.47 -10.46
C LYS A 4 24.14 -18.30 -11.34
N TRP A 5 23.89 -19.25 -12.24
CA TRP A 5 22.73 -19.25 -13.14
C TRP A 5 21.42 -19.51 -12.39
N PHE A 6 21.42 -20.47 -11.47
CA PHE A 6 20.24 -20.74 -10.63
C PHE A 6 19.89 -19.54 -9.74
N SER A 7 20.90 -18.92 -9.13
CA SER A 7 20.74 -17.69 -8.32
C SER A 7 20.21 -16.50 -9.14
N ALA A 8 20.68 -16.33 -10.38
CA ALA A 8 20.18 -15.29 -11.28
C ALA A 8 18.72 -15.53 -11.69
N MET A 9 18.36 -16.78 -12.00
CA MET A 9 17.00 -17.15 -12.38
C MET A 9 16.00 -16.97 -11.22
N CYS A 10 16.40 -17.28 -9.99
CA CYS A 10 15.58 -16.98 -8.81
C CYS A 10 15.38 -15.48 -8.59
N ARG A 11 16.40 -14.63 -8.80
CA ARG A 11 16.27 -13.17 -8.70
C ARG A 11 15.41 -12.56 -9.80
N PHE A 12 15.41 -13.15 -10.99
CA PHE A 12 14.63 -12.67 -12.12
C PHE A 12 13.12 -12.82 -11.88
N LYS A 13 12.69 -13.90 -11.22
CA LYS A 13 11.27 -14.11 -10.86
C LYS A 13 10.72 -12.98 -9.99
N TRP A 14 11.48 -12.53 -9.00
CA TRP A 14 11.08 -11.41 -8.14
C TRP A 14 10.99 -10.08 -8.89
N LEU A 15 11.92 -9.83 -9.81
CA LEU A 15 11.89 -8.63 -10.65
C LEU A 15 10.68 -8.65 -11.59
N LEU A 16 10.41 -9.80 -12.23
CA LEU A 16 9.27 -9.96 -13.12
C LEU A 16 7.95 -9.73 -12.37
N LEU A 17 7.79 -10.35 -11.19
CA LEU A 17 6.61 -10.16 -10.36
C LEU A 17 6.45 -8.69 -9.94
N SER A 18 7.53 -8.06 -9.49
CA SER A 18 7.52 -6.64 -9.16
C SER A 18 7.09 -5.80 -10.36
N ALA A 19 7.71 -5.96 -11.53
CA ALA A 19 7.37 -5.22 -12.74
C ALA A 19 5.90 -5.41 -13.16
N CYS A 20 5.40 -6.64 -13.20
CA CYS A 20 4.01 -6.94 -13.53
C CYS A 20 3.04 -6.26 -12.56
N CYS A 21 3.28 -6.35 -11.25
CA CYS A 21 2.44 -5.70 -10.25
C CYS A 21 2.53 -4.17 -10.32
N GLY A 22 3.72 -3.60 -10.54
CA GLY A 22 3.92 -2.16 -10.71
C GLY A 22 3.19 -1.60 -11.93
N ILE A 23 3.26 -2.31 -13.06
CA ILE A 23 2.49 -1.98 -14.28
C ILE A 23 1.00 -2.08 -14.02
N ALA A 24 0.52 -3.14 -13.35
CA ALA A 24 -0.90 -3.30 -13.05
C ALA A 24 -1.43 -2.20 -12.12
N ALA A 25 -0.71 -1.87 -11.04
CA ALA A 25 -1.07 -0.79 -10.12
C ALA A 25 -1.10 0.58 -10.84
N SER A 26 -0.08 0.85 -11.66
CA SER A 26 0.01 2.10 -12.43
C SER A 26 -1.09 2.19 -13.48
N GLY A 27 -1.34 1.11 -14.21
CA GLY A 27 -2.40 1.01 -15.21
C GLY A 27 -3.77 1.23 -14.61
N LEU A 28 -4.08 0.59 -13.47
CA LEU A 28 -5.32 0.82 -12.73
C LEU A 28 -5.43 2.28 -12.27
N THR A 29 -4.36 2.83 -11.69
CA THR A 29 -4.35 4.21 -11.21
C THR A 29 -4.64 5.19 -12.35
N ILE A 30 -3.93 5.06 -13.47
CA ILE A 30 -4.11 5.90 -14.66
C ILE A 30 -5.52 5.71 -15.22
N TYR A 31 -6.00 4.47 -15.34
CA TYR A 31 -7.33 4.17 -15.86
C TYR A 31 -8.42 4.89 -15.05
N TYR A 32 -8.38 4.80 -13.71
CA TYR A 32 -9.41 5.40 -12.86
C TYR A 32 -9.32 6.92 -12.80
N VAL A 33 -8.11 7.50 -12.88
CA VAL A 33 -7.91 8.95 -13.03
C VAL A 33 -8.51 9.46 -14.35
N LEU A 34 -8.34 8.71 -15.44
CA LEU A 34 -8.90 9.08 -16.74
C LEU A 34 -10.42 8.84 -16.82
N LYS A 35 -10.92 7.79 -16.16
CA LYS A 35 -12.35 7.45 -16.12
C LYS A 35 -13.16 8.46 -15.31
N TYR A 36 -12.61 8.95 -14.20
CA TYR A 36 -13.25 9.93 -13.31
C TYR A 36 -12.37 11.17 -13.12
N PRO A 37 -12.20 12.01 -14.16
CA PRO A 37 -11.23 13.11 -14.16
C PRO A 37 -11.59 14.29 -13.25
N LYS A 38 -12.81 14.33 -12.73
CA LYS A 38 -13.33 15.40 -11.87
C LYS A 38 -13.97 14.80 -10.62
N PRO A 39 -13.19 14.17 -9.72
CA PRO A 39 -13.73 13.66 -8.47
C PRO A 39 -14.18 14.84 -7.59
N THR A 40 -15.28 14.66 -6.87
CA THR A 40 -15.80 15.64 -5.89
C THR A 40 -14.91 15.75 -4.66
N PHE A 41 -14.18 14.69 -4.32
CA PHE A 41 -13.17 14.65 -3.27
C PHE A 41 -12.03 13.68 -3.62
N TYR A 42 -10.85 13.88 -3.03
CA TYR A 42 -9.68 13.06 -3.31
C TYR A 42 -9.93 11.59 -2.96
N GLY A 43 -9.57 10.72 -3.89
CA GLY A 43 -9.70 9.27 -3.73
C GLY A 43 -11.04 8.68 -4.17
N GLU A 44 -12.05 9.51 -4.46
CA GLU A 44 -13.38 9.08 -4.89
C GLU A 44 -13.32 8.13 -6.10
N GLN A 45 -12.57 8.50 -7.13
CA GLN A 45 -12.35 7.74 -8.36
C GLN A 45 -11.89 6.29 -8.14
N PHE A 46 -11.31 5.96 -6.97
CA PHE A 46 -10.81 4.62 -6.67
C PHE A 46 -11.75 3.80 -5.78
N ILE A 47 -12.89 4.36 -5.36
CA ILE A 47 -13.86 3.71 -4.47
C ILE A 47 -15.27 3.58 -5.06
N LEU A 48 -15.58 4.33 -6.12
CA LEU A 48 -16.91 4.35 -6.76
C LEU A 48 -17.29 3.03 -7.44
N ASP A 49 -16.32 2.39 -8.08
CA ASP A 49 -16.55 1.14 -8.80
C ASP A 49 -16.30 -0.08 -7.92
N GLU A 50 -16.96 -1.18 -8.27
CA GLU A 50 -16.73 -2.49 -7.68
C GLU A 50 -16.55 -3.52 -8.79
N TRP A 51 -15.50 -4.32 -8.66
CA TRP A 51 -15.22 -5.43 -9.55
C TRP A 51 -15.39 -6.75 -8.79
N ALA A 52 -16.25 -7.64 -9.30
CA ALA A 52 -16.59 -8.91 -8.67
C ALA A 52 -16.23 -10.10 -9.57
N PRO A 53 -14.94 -10.50 -9.65
CA PRO A 53 -14.52 -11.62 -10.49
C PRO A 53 -14.98 -12.97 -9.96
N ILE A 54 -15.25 -13.06 -8.65
CA ILE A 54 -15.66 -14.27 -7.95
C ILE A 54 -16.93 -13.92 -7.17
N MET A 55 -17.90 -14.83 -7.19
CA MET A 55 -19.14 -14.67 -6.42
C MET A 55 -18.79 -14.38 -4.94
N PHE A 56 -19.35 -13.32 -4.38
CA PHE A 56 -19.11 -12.80 -3.02
C PHE A 56 -17.79 -12.08 -2.74
N ILE A 57 -16.88 -11.97 -3.70
CA ILE A 57 -15.65 -11.18 -3.53
C ILE A 57 -15.71 -9.96 -4.43
N GLN A 58 -15.94 -8.80 -3.81
CA GLN A 58 -15.93 -7.50 -4.48
C GLN A 58 -14.66 -6.74 -4.13
N PHE A 59 -13.97 -6.26 -5.16
CA PHE A 59 -12.82 -5.41 -5.02
C PHE A 59 -13.17 -4.01 -5.49
N LYS A 60 -12.99 -3.02 -4.61
CA LYS A 60 -12.86 -1.63 -5.04
C LYS A 60 -11.51 -1.46 -5.75
N PRO A 61 -11.39 -0.54 -6.73
CA PRO A 61 -10.14 -0.26 -7.43
C PRO A 61 -8.96 -0.03 -6.49
N ILE A 62 -9.19 0.75 -5.43
CA ILE A 62 -8.17 1.02 -4.41
C ILE A 62 -7.67 -0.26 -3.72
N THR A 63 -8.50 -1.29 -3.57
CA THR A 63 -8.10 -2.57 -2.99
C THR A 63 -7.13 -3.31 -3.91
N LEU A 64 -7.38 -3.31 -5.22
CA LEU A 64 -6.45 -3.92 -6.19
C LEU A 64 -5.14 -3.13 -6.28
N ILE A 65 -5.22 -1.80 -6.31
CA ILE A 65 -4.04 -0.93 -6.31
C ILE A 65 -3.20 -1.19 -5.05
N PHE A 66 -3.83 -1.27 -3.87
CA PHE A 66 -3.18 -1.67 -2.62
C PHE A 66 -2.44 -3.01 -2.76
N ILE A 67 -3.11 -4.06 -3.22
CA ILE A 67 -2.53 -5.41 -3.33
C ILE A 67 -1.34 -5.38 -4.30
N PHE A 68 -1.50 -4.79 -5.47
CA PHE A 68 -0.45 -4.73 -6.47
C PHE A 68 0.74 -3.87 -6.04
N LEU A 69 0.52 -2.74 -5.35
CA LEU A 69 1.63 -1.94 -4.81
C LEU A 69 2.38 -2.68 -3.71
N PHE A 70 1.68 -3.40 -2.83
CA PHE A 70 2.33 -4.21 -1.81
C PHE A 70 3.18 -5.32 -2.44
N LEU A 71 2.65 -6.04 -3.42
CA LEU A 71 3.39 -7.08 -4.15
C LEU A 71 4.56 -6.51 -4.95
N PHE A 72 4.38 -5.34 -5.58
CA PHE A 72 5.43 -4.59 -6.26
C PHE A 72 6.59 -4.32 -5.30
N TYR A 73 6.30 -3.74 -4.13
CA TYR A 73 7.29 -3.35 -3.13
C TYR A 73 8.03 -4.56 -2.53
N THR A 74 7.27 -5.54 -2.02
CA THR A 74 7.84 -6.71 -1.35
C THR A 74 8.70 -7.56 -2.30
N SER A 75 8.26 -7.74 -3.55
CA SER A 75 9.03 -8.45 -4.58
C SER A 75 10.29 -7.66 -4.98
N LEU A 76 10.21 -6.33 -5.04
CA LEU A 76 11.37 -5.49 -5.34
C LEU A 76 12.45 -5.60 -4.26
N ILE A 77 12.04 -5.60 -2.99
CA ILE A 77 12.94 -5.82 -1.86
C ILE A 77 13.61 -7.21 -1.95
N GLN A 78 12.85 -8.26 -2.28
CA GLN A 78 13.43 -9.60 -2.46
C GLN A 78 14.43 -9.66 -3.62
N HIS A 79 14.14 -8.96 -4.73
CA HIS A 79 15.08 -8.84 -5.84
C HIS A 79 16.41 -8.20 -5.40
N PHE A 80 16.34 -7.16 -4.57
CA PHE A 80 17.51 -6.43 -4.06
C PHE A 80 18.14 -7.03 -2.80
N GLN A 81 17.70 -8.19 -2.32
CA GLN A 81 18.20 -8.80 -1.08
C GLN A 81 19.73 -8.83 -1.02
N GLY A 82 20.42 -9.30 -2.07
CA GLY A 82 21.88 -9.36 -2.06
C GLY A 82 22.57 -8.00 -1.90
N ARG A 83 22.00 -6.93 -2.46
CA ARG A 83 22.51 -5.56 -2.28
C ARG A 83 22.22 -5.04 -0.88
N ILE A 84 21.01 -5.29 -0.36
CA ILE A 84 20.62 -4.86 0.98
C ILE A 84 21.46 -5.57 2.05
N SER A 85 21.71 -6.87 1.90
CA SER A 85 22.59 -7.64 2.78
C SER A 85 24.04 -7.16 2.76
N SER A 86 24.49 -6.54 1.66
CA SER A 86 25.84 -5.96 1.57
C SER A 86 26.00 -4.59 2.22
N LEU A 87 24.90 -3.95 2.65
CA LEU A 87 24.96 -2.70 3.43
C LEU A 87 25.58 -2.96 4.80
N SER A 88 26.17 -1.94 5.43
CA SER A 88 26.68 -2.07 6.80
C SER A 88 25.56 -2.36 7.80
N SER A 89 25.89 -3.02 8.91
CA SER A 89 24.94 -3.30 10.01
C SER A 89 24.26 -2.02 10.50
N GLU A 90 25.00 -0.93 10.60
CA GLU A 90 24.48 0.37 11.06
C GLU A 90 23.45 0.95 10.09
N VAL A 91 23.67 0.82 8.77
CA VAL A 91 22.69 1.26 7.77
C VAL A 91 21.42 0.41 7.85
N ARG A 92 21.54 -0.91 8.00
CA ARG A 92 20.36 -1.80 8.13
C ARG A 92 19.57 -1.52 9.40
N ARG A 93 20.26 -1.29 10.53
CA ARG A 93 19.64 -0.85 11.80
C ARG A 93 18.93 0.47 11.64
N PHE A 94 19.55 1.45 10.99
CA PHE A 94 18.91 2.74 10.70
C PHE A 94 17.64 2.56 9.84
N LEU A 95 17.71 1.77 8.76
CA LEU A 95 16.54 1.46 7.93
C LEU A 95 15.44 0.76 8.73
N MET A 96 15.79 -0.10 9.68
CA MET A 96 14.83 -0.78 10.55
C MET A 96 14.14 0.20 11.50
N ILE A 97 14.89 1.13 12.10
CA ILE A 97 14.35 2.20 12.96
C ILE A 97 13.39 3.09 12.16
N ILE A 98 13.78 3.51 10.95
CA ILE A 98 12.91 4.30 10.06
C ILE A 98 11.65 3.50 9.70
N SER A 99 11.78 2.22 9.38
CA SER A 99 10.62 1.37 9.07
C SER A 99 9.69 1.26 10.28
N PHE A 100 10.23 1.13 11.50
CA PHE A 100 9.45 1.10 12.73
C PHE A 100 8.73 2.43 13.01
N LEU A 101 9.40 3.57 12.77
CA LEU A 101 8.80 4.89 12.90
C LEU A 101 7.63 5.06 11.92
N VAL A 102 7.81 4.66 10.65
CA VAL A 102 6.74 4.70 9.64
C VAL A 102 5.59 3.78 10.01
N ALA A 103 5.86 2.58 10.55
CA ALA A 103 4.83 1.67 11.04
C ALA A 103 4.02 2.31 12.18
N THR A 104 4.72 2.95 13.13
CA THR A 104 4.11 3.62 14.29
C THR A 104 3.25 4.81 13.87
N ALA A 105 3.73 5.64 12.94
CA ALA A 105 2.96 6.75 12.40
C ALA A 105 1.72 6.25 11.62
N SER A 106 1.89 5.21 10.82
CA SER A 106 0.79 4.67 9.99
C SER A 106 -0.27 3.97 10.83
N ILE A 107 0.11 3.23 11.88
CA ILE A 107 -0.87 2.59 12.76
C ILE A 107 -1.67 3.63 13.56
N TYR A 108 -1.01 4.71 14.00
CA TYR A 108 -1.71 5.85 14.61
C TYR A 108 -2.73 6.46 13.64
N GLU A 109 -2.32 6.76 12.41
CA GLU A 109 -3.21 7.31 11.37
C GLU A 109 -4.35 6.35 11.00
N LEU A 110 -4.11 5.04 11.05
CA LEU A 110 -5.14 4.03 10.81
C LEU A 110 -6.23 4.11 11.89
N PHE A 111 -5.83 4.14 13.17
CA PHE A 111 -6.77 4.30 14.29
C PHE A 111 -7.49 5.65 14.25
N PHE A 112 -6.79 6.72 13.91
CA PHE A 112 -7.39 8.03 13.68
C PHE A 112 -8.49 7.96 12.62
N ASN A 113 -8.21 7.37 11.45
CA ASN A 113 -9.18 7.24 10.37
C ASN A 113 -10.40 6.38 10.75
N PHE A 114 -10.20 5.25 11.44
CA PHE A 114 -11.32 4.42 11.94
C PHE A 114 -12.16 5.13 13.00
N THR A 115 -11.52 5.90 13.89
CA THR A 115 -12.21 6.70 14.90
C THR A 115 -13.04 7.81 14.25
N LEU A 116 -12.45 8.54 13.31
CA LEU A 116 -13.13 9.59 12.54
C LEU A 116 -14.29 9.01 11.72
N TRP A 117 -14.08 7.85 11.09
CA TRP A 117 -15.11 7.13 10.36
C TRP A 117 -16.32 6.83 11.27
N GLY A 118 -16.09 6.18 12.41
CA GLY A 118 -17.17 5.88 13.37
C GLY A 118 -17.89 7.13 13.87
N ALA A 119 -17.15 8.19 14.21
CA ALA A 119 -17.73 9.46 14.65
C ALA A 119 -18.60 10.10 13.56
N LEU A 120 -18.17 10.08 12.30
CA LEU A 120 -18.94 10.64 11.19
C LEU A 120 -20.21 9.84 10.88
N MET A 121 -20.17 8.51 10.94
CA MET A 121 -21.38 7.69 10.77
C MET A 121 -22.45 8.06 11.80
N VAL A 122 -22.06 8.19 13.07
CA VAL A 122 -22.98 8.52 14.16
C VAL A 122 -23.52 9.94 14.03
N THR A 123 -22.66 10.92 13.73
CA THR A 123 -23.05 12.34 13.70
C THR A 123 -23.83 12.72 12.44
N THR A 124 -23.62 12.04 11.32
CA THR A 124 -24.30 12.33 10.04
C THR A 124 -25.48 11.41 9.76
N GLY A 125 -25.60 10.27 10.47
CA GLY A 125 -26.59 9.23 10.17
C GLY A 125 -26.29 8.44 8.89
N VAL A 126 -25.15 8.68 8.25
CA VAL A 126 -24.74 7.98 7.04
C VAL A 126 -24.24 6.57 7.39
N ALA A 127 -24.92 5.55 6.88
CA ALA A 127 -24.50 4.16 7.02
C ALA A 127 -23.41 3.74 6.01
N ASN A 128 -23.33 4.41 4.86
CA ASN A 128 -22.37 4.05 3.81
C ASN A 128 -21.00 4.72 4.07
N PRO A 129 -19.94 3.95 4.34
CA PRO A 129 -18.61 4.51 4.59
C PRO A 129 -17.97 5.17 3.38
N ASP A 130 -18.36 4.79 2.16
CA ASP A 130 -17.70 5.25 0.93
C ASP A 130 -17.89 6.74 0.67
N ILE A 131 -18.99 7.31 1.18
CA ILE A 131 -19.31 8.73 1.01
C ILE A 131 -18.78 9.60 2.16
N LEU A 132 -18.12 8.99 3.16
CA LEU A 132 -17.56 9.72 4.29
C LEU A 132 -16.19 10.29 3.94
N ILE A 133 -16.04 11.58 4.24
CA ILE A 133 -14.89 12.38 3.84
C ILE A 133 -14.32 13.15 5.02
N ASN A 134 -12.99 13.26 5.07
CA ASN A 134 -12.31 14.20 5.96
C ASN A 134 -12.15 15.54 5.23
N LYS A 135 -12.78 16.59 5.76
CA LYS A 135 -12.70 17.97 5.26
C LYS A 135 -11.66 18.82 5.98
N PHE A 136 -11.04 18.31 7.04
CA PHE A 136 -10.03 19.03 7.81
C PHE A 136 -8.62 18.64 7.34
N PRO A 137 -7.65 19.58 7.29
CA PRO A 137 -7.77 21.01 7.60
C PRO A 137 -8.34 21.84 6.45
N ASN A 138 -8.39 21.31 5.23
CA ASN A 138 -8.82 22.05 4.05
C ASN A 138 -10.09 21.46 3.42
N PRO A 139 -11.26 22.12 3.57
CA PRO A 139 -12.52 21.64 3.01
C PRO A 139 -12.55 21.58 1.48
N GLN A 140 -11.72 22.36 0.79
CA GLN A 140 -11.63 22.35 -0.67
C GLN A 140 -10.90 21.10 -1.20
N THR A 141 -10.13 20.44 -0.34
CA THR A 141 -9.39 19.22 -0.67
C THR A 141 -9.80 18.09 0.26
N ALA A 142 -11.11 17.86 0.37
CA ALA A 142 -11.63 16.76 1.17
C ALA A 142 -11.12 15.41 0.65
N VAL A 143 -10.87 14.45 1.54
CA VAL A 143 -10.32 13.13 1.19
C VAL A 143 -11.29 12.05 1.64
N SER A 144 -11.55 11.06 0.79
CA SER A 144 -12.27 9.85 1.18
C SER A 144 -11.53 9.12 2.30
N ILE A 145 -12.24 8.84 3.40
CA ILE A 145 -11.65 8.13 4.54
C ILE A 145 -11.34 6.68 4.15
N VAL A 146 -12.17 6.06 3.32
CA VAL A 146 -11.96 4.70 2.80
C VAL A 146 -10.70 4.61 1.93
N TYR A 147 -10.48 5.60 1.08
CA TYR A 147 -9.26 5.68 0.27
C TYR A 147 -8.03 5.90 1.16
N ALA A 148 -8.07 6.92 2.02
CA ALA A 148 -6.96 7.26 2.91
C ALA A 148 -6.56 6.07 3.80
N SER A 149 -7.54 5.40 4.41
CA SER A 149 -7.31 4.24 5.29
C SER A 149 -6.58 3.11 4.57
N LYS A 150 -6.90 2.85 3.28
CA LYS A 150 -6.22 1.80 2.50
C LYS A 150 -4.80 2.19 2.12
N ILE A 151 -4.55 3.47 1.80
CA ILE A 151 -3.18 3.95 1.56
C ILE A 151 -2.34 3.88 2.85
N VAL A 152 -2.90 4.31 3.99
CA VAL A 152 -2.21 4.23 5.29
C VAL A 152 -1.95 2.77 5.67
N LEU A 153 -2.90 1.87 5.43
CA LEU A 153 -2.70 0.43 5.63
C LEU A 153 -1.62 -0.13 4.71
N LEU A 154 -1.49 0.34 3.46
CA LEU A 154 -0.41 -0.06 2.56
C LEU A 154 0.96 0.32 3.13
N ILE A 155 1.09 1.57 3.59
CA ILE A 155 2.32 2.08 4.17
C ILE A 155 2.67 1.29 5.43
N PHE A 156 1.67 1.02 6.29
CA PHE A 156 1.84 0.17 7.46
C PHE A 156 2.33 -1.23 7.07
N ALA A 157 1.65 -1.92 6.16
CA ALA A 157 2.02 -3.26 5.74
C ALA A 157 3.43 -3.31 5.12
N ALA A 158 3.78 -2.34 4.26
CA ALA A 158 5.11 -2.22 3.66
C ALA A 158 6.19 -2.01 4.73
N SER A 159 5.92 -1.15 5.72
CA SER A 159 6.86 -0.89 6.81
C SER A 159 7.09 -2.10 7.71
N ILE A 160 6.03 -2.83 8.10
CA ILE A 160 6.14 -4.08 8.86
C ILE A 160 6.92 -5.14 8.08
N TYR A 161 6.65 -5.28 6.78
CA TYR A 161 7.40 -6.20 5.94
C TYR A 161 8.88 -5.85 5.88
N SER A 162 9.23 -4.56 5.81
CA SER A 162 10.62 -4.12 5.82
C SER A 162 11.33 -4.39 7.13
N ILE A 163 10.65 -4.22 8.28
CA ILE A 163 11.19 -4.60 9.60
C ILE A 163 11.48 -6.11 9.62
N TYR A 164 10.49 -6.93 9.24
CA TYR A 164 10.65 -8.38 9.15
C TYR A 164 11.80 -8.79 8.23
N PHE A 165 11.89 -8.17 7.05
CA PHE A 165 12.90 -8.48 6.05
C PHE A 165 14.31 -8.14 6.54
N LEU A 166 14.50 -6.97 7.15
CA LEU A 166 15.78 -6.54 7.69
C LEU A 166 16.20 -7.42 8.88
N TYR A 167 15.28 -7.71 9.80
CA TYR A 167 15.53 -8.59 10.94
C TYR A 167 16.00 -9.98 10.48
N ARG A 168 15.30 -10.57 9.50
CA ARG A 168 15.66 -11.86 8.91
C ARG A 168 17.06 -11.87 8.27
N ILE A 169 17.50 -10.75 7.70
CA ILE A 169 18.84 -10.65 7.09
C ILE A 169 19.93 -10.48 8.13
N ASP A 170 19.65 -9.81 9.25
CA ASP A 170 20.62 -9.64 10.33
C ASP A 170 20.84 -10.93 11.14
N GLU A 171 19.82 -11.80 11.22
CA GLU A 171 19.90 -13.11 11.87
C GLU A 171 20.48 -14.23 10.99
N ALA A 172 20.64 -14.01 9.68
CA ALA A 172 21.08 -15.02 8.69
C ALA A 172 22.59 -14.98 8.42
#